data_AF-A0A382L115-F1
#
_entry.id   AF-A0A382L115-F1
#
_cell.length_a   1.000
_cell.length_b   1.000
_cell.length_c   1.000
_cell.angle_alpha   90.00
_cell.angle_beta   90.00
_cell.angle_gamma   90.00
#
_symmetry.space_group_name_H-M   'P 1'
#
loop_
_entity.id
_entity.type
_entity.pdbx_description
1 polymer ?
#
loop_
_entity_poly.entity_id
_entity_poly.type
_entity_poly.pdbx_seq_one_letter_code
_entity_poly.pdbx_strand_id
1 'polypeptide(L)'
;MDFKVSFRKRPFRLIIAIAVAVCFPPAVAFAGTDSHSTVGATVEIDASDTVVNRQDIAANNVTLTNNGKINYTGGQAIRINSAYTGITINNNAGAEITATTAVTHNYAIKAESQTNLTITNSGTIEASQNYIIDIQKGTGTTITNNAGGIIRGGKNAIYGTDSTTTDTTVTNSGKIYSTAGNMAMDFSNATGTIITNNSGGEIYRDTTATGNNAAITVGADSSITNSGQIRNDFSNAEKSIKFNGNNTTLTNNSGGSIIGYILNQNKTGIIVTNSGTISSSDSGNAYSLGGTATSTGTYTNNQGGVITNSSSGDAVRLGTSSTFTNSGTVQNTNSTSNNAIRLEADNNTVILKDEGKVIGLITADAGTTGNKLQLQHGFGRAYFYETSGDFTLEDLSGNTVVKG
;
A
#
# COMPACT_ATOMS: atom_id res chain seq x y z
N MET A 1 -52.64 80.66 -16.38
CA MET A 1 -53.44 80.00 -17.45
C MET A 1 -52.47 79.58 -18.52
N ASP A 2 -52.21 78.28 -18.57
CA ASP A 2 -51.33 77.65 -19.57
C ASP A 2 -51.95 77.70 -20.96
N PHE A 3 -51.13 78.03 -21.96
CA PHE A 3 -51.46 77.88 -23.37
C PHE A 3 -50.77 76.65 -23.95
N LYS A 4 -51.58 75.75 -24.52
CA LYS A 4 -51.18 74.75 -25.51
C LYS A 4 -50.49 75.44 -26.71
N VAL A 5 -49.68 74.69 -27.48
CA VAL A 5 -50.00 74.26 -28.87
C VAL A 5 -48.80 73.57 -29.58
N SER A 6 -49.11 72.36 -30.10
CA SER A 6 -48.75 71.74 -31.40
C SER A 6 -47.35 71.18 -31.77
N PHE A 7 -47.46 70.08 -32.51
CA PHE A 7 -46.49 69.12 -33.05
C PHE A 7 -45.68 69.63 -34.27
N ARG A 8 -44.45 69.10 -34.46
CA ARG A 8 -43.91 68.80 -35.80
C ARG A 8 -42.74 67.76 -35.83
N LYS A 9 -42.99 66.69 -36.60
CA LYS A 9 -42.15 65.81 -37.46
C LYS A 9 -40.62 65.62 -37.20
N ARG A 10 -40.22 64.34 -37.09
CA ARG A 10 -38.89 63.62 -37.12
C ARG A 10 -37.95 64.03 -38.30
N PRO A 11 -36.64 63.64 -38.41
CA PRO A 11 -35.93 62.44 -37.88
C PRO A 11 -34.40 62.59 -37.53
N PHE A 12 -33.74 61.44 -37.22
CA PHE A 12 -32.29 61.13 -37.23
C PHE A 12 -31.43 61.17 -35.93
N ARG A 13 -31.12 59.93 -35.47
CA ARG A 13 -29.81 59.36 -35.07
C ARG A 13 -28.90 60.10 -34.06
N LEU A 14 -28.84 59.59 -32.82
CA LEU A 14 -27.67 58.86 -32.27
C LEU A 14 -28.06 58.29 -30.90
N ILE A 15 -28.24 56.97 -30.80
CA ILE A 15 -28.29 56.26 -29.51
C ILE A 15 -26.86 55.81 -29.24
N ILE A 16 -26.17 56.46 -28.31
CA ILE A 16 -25.05 55.84 -27.61
C ILE A 16 -25.68 54.99 -26.52
N ALA A 17 -25.88 53.70 -26.81
CA ALA A 17 -26.13 52.71 -25.79
C ALA A 17 -24.77 52.34 -25.20
N ILE A 18 -24.53 52.76 -23.95
CA ILE A 18 -23.44 52.21 -23.15
C ILE A 18 -23.84 50.77 -22.84
N ALA A 19 -23.38 49.83 -23.67
CA ALA A 19 -23.36 48.43 -23.35
C ALA A 19 -22.30 48.23 -22.26
N VAL A 20 -22.70 48.32 -21.00
CA VAL A 20 -21.93 47.71 -19.92
C VAL A 20 -22.10 46.21 -20.11
N ALA A 21 -21.22 45.60 -20.89
CA ALA A 21 -20.97 44.18 -20.86
C ALA A 21 -20.45 43.86 -19.45
N VAL A 22 -21.37 43.56 -18.53
CA VAL A 22 -21.03 42.95 -17.26
C VAL A 22 -20.47 41.58 -17.63
N CYS A 23 -19.15 41.51 -17.65
CA CYS A 23 -18.38 40.29 -17.72
C CYS A 23 -18.67 39.51 -16.43
N PHE A 24 -19.81 38.84 -16.38
CA PHE A 24 -20.04 37.81 -15.37
C PHE A 24 -19.03 36.70 -15.68
N PRO A 25 -18.17 36.30 -14.72
CA PRO A 25 -17.37 35.09 -14.89
C PRO A 25 -18.31 33.91 -15.19
N PRO A 26 -17.81 32.84 -15.83
CA PRO A 26 -18.62 31.66 -16.12
C PRO A 26 -19.40 31.25 -14.86
N ALA A 27 -20.70 30.99 -15.05
CA ALA A 27 -21.63 30.65 -13.99
C ALA A 27 -20.96 29.71 -12.98
N VAL A 28 -20.96 30.09 -11.71
CA VAL A 28 -20.51 29.22 -10.62
C VAL A 28 -21.43 28.01 -10.63
N ALA A 29 -21.00 26.91 -11.26
CA ALA A 29 -21.71 25.65 -11.17
C ALA A 29 -21.69 25.25 -9.70
N PHE A 30 -22.83 25.38 -9.03
CA PHE A 30 -22.98 24.84 -7.67
C PHE A 30 -22.81 23.32 -7.78
N ALA A 31 -21.88 22.78 -7.00
CA ALA A 31 -21.60 21.34 -7.00
C ALA A 31 -22.88 20.59 -6.60
N GLY A 32 -23.51 19.92 -7.57
CA GLY A 32 -24.76 19.19 -7.40
C GLY A 32 -24.53 17.75 -6.95
N THR A 33 -25.61 16.96 -6.95
CA THR A 33 -25.58 15.53 -6.65
C THR A 33 -26.41 14.80 -7.70
N ASP A 34 -25.79 13.81 -8.34
CA ASP A 34 -26.47 12.87 -9.23
C ASP A 34 -26.71 11.57 -8.46
N SER A 35 -27.98 11.25 -8.19
CA SER A 35 -28.37 10.10 -7.38
C SER A 35 -28.76 8.90 -8.26
N HIS A 36 -28.07 7.80 -8.09
CA HIS A 36 -28.25 6.54 -8.81
C HIS A 36 -28.99 5.52 -7.92
N SER A 37 -30.32 5.67 -7.85
CA SER A 37 -31.18 4.91 -6.93
C SER A 37 -31.94 3.74 -7.57
N THR A 38 -31.59 3.36 -8.80
CA THR A 38 -32.20 2.22 -9.51
C THR A 38 -31.29 1.00 -9.41
N VAL A 39 -31.84 -0.13 -8.94
CA VAL A 39 -31.09 -1.39 -8.84
C VAL A 39 -30.64 -1.84 -10.23
N GLY A 40 -29.37 -2.19 -10.38
CA GLY A 40 -28.82 -2.63 -11.67
C GLY A 40 -28.58 -1.51 -12.67
N ALA A 41 -28.69 -0.24 -12.28
CA ALA A 41 -28.47 0.87 -13.19
C ALA A 41 -27.04 0.90 -13.73
N THR A 42 -26.91 1.28 -15.00
CA THR A 42 -25.62 1.63 -15.61
C THR A 42 -25.55 3.13 -15.78
N VAL A 43 -24.46 3.72 -15.32
CA VAL A 43 -24.14 5.15 -15.42
C VAL A 43 -22.88 5.25 -16.25
N GLU A 44 -22.91 6.08 -17.28
CA GLU A 44 -21.78 6.30 -18.17
C GLU A 44 -21.43 7.79 -18.19
N ILE A 45 -20.15 8.09 -17.99
CA ILE A 45 -19.57 9.42 -18.19
C ILE A 45 -18.70 9.35 -19.43
N ASP A 46 -19.04 10.11 -20.46
CA ASP A 46 -18.34 10.06 -21.74
C ASP A 46 -16.96 10.71 -21.68
N ALA A 47 -16.07 10.33 -22.60
CA ALA A 47 -14.69 10.83 -22.63
C ALA A 47 -14.56 12.35 -22.76
N SER A 48 -15.56 13.01 -23.36
CA SER A 48 -15.62 14.47 -23.48
C SER A 48 -16.15 15.17 -22.24
N ASP A 49 -16.71 14.44 -21.28
CA ASP A 49 -17.47 15.02 -20.20
C ASP A 49 -16.59 15.44 -19.03
N THR A 50 -16.97 16.56 -18.42
CA THR A 50 -16.48 16.97 -17.10
C THR A 50 -17.67 17.11 -16.16
N VAL A 51 -17.83 16.12 -15.30
CA VAL A 51 -18.87 16.07 -14.28
C VAL A 51 -18.36 16.73 -13.01
N VAL A 52 -19.09 17.74 -12.56
CA VAL A 52 -18.79 18.49 -11.32
C VAL A 52 -19.77 18.19 -10.18
N ASN A 53 -20.72 17.28 -10.43
CA ASN A 53 -21.66 16.78 -9.43
C ASN A 53 -21.10 15.53 -8.74
N ARG A 54 -21.40 15.38 -7.45
CA ARG A 54 -21.13 14.12 -6.75
C ARG A 54 -21.97 13.00 -7.33
N GLN A 55 -21.36 11.84 -7.56
CA GLN A 55 -22.06 10.63 -7.96
C GLN A 55 -22.47 9.84 -6.70
N ASP A 56 -23.75 9.86 -6.36
CA ASP A 56 -24.33 9.15 -5.22
C ASP A 56 -24.92 7.81 -5.67
N ILE A 57 -24.26 6.71 -5.31
CA ILE A 57 -24.75 5.35 -5.56
C ILE A 57 -25.64 4.93 -4.40
N ALA A 58 -26.93 4.73 -4.69
CA ALA A 58 -27.99 4.54 -3.71
C ALA A 58 -28.90 3.33 -4.02
N ALA A 59 -28.37 2.31 -4.70
CA ALA A 59 -29.04 1.06 -4.99
C ALA A 59 -28.02 -0.06 -5.22
N ASN A 60 -28.47 -1.31 -5.10
CA ASN A 60 -27.64 -2.49 -5.38
C ASN A 60 -27.29 -2.62 -6.87
N ASN A 61 -26.17 -3.28 -7.15
CA ASN A 61 -25.74 -3.67 -8.50
C ASN A 61 -25.59 -2.51 -9.50
N VAL A 62 -25.37 -1.29 -9.01
CA VAL A 62 -25.11 -0.13 -9.89
C VAL A 62 -23.71 -0.25 -10.48
N THR A 63 -23.58 -0.01 -11.78
CA THR A 63 -22.30 0.10 -12.49
C THR A 63 -22.08 1.52 -12.94
N LEU A 64 -21.01 2.17 -12.47
CA LEU A 64 -20.54 3.47 -12.94
C LEU A 64 -19.31 3.27 -13.82
N THR A 65 -19.38 3.66 -15.09
CA THR A 65 -18.27 3.65 -16.03
C THR A 65 -17.86 5.08 -16.38
N ASN A 66 -16.64 5.45 -16.02
CA ASN A 66 -16.06 6.75 -16.30
C ASN A 66 -15.04 6.64 -17.44
N ASN A 67 -15.34 7.29 -18.56
CA ASN A 67 -14.42 7.51 -19.66
C ASN A 67 -13.86 8.94 -19.67
N GLY A 68 -14.52 9.88 -18.99
CA GLY A 68 -14.16 11.30 -18.94
C GLY A 68 -13.62 11.72 -17.57
N LYS A 69 -14.10 12.87 -17.07
CA LYS A 69 -13.63 13.48 -15.83
C LYS A 69 -14.76 13.65 -14.83
N ILE A 70 -14.60 13.08 -13.64
CA ILE A 70 -15.40 13.40 -12.45
C ILE A 70 -14.52 14.26 -11.54
N ASN A 71 -14.83 15.56 -11.45
CA ASN A 71 -14.08 16.52 -10.64
C ASN A 71 -14.99 17.24 -9.65
N TYR A 72 -15.18 16.63 -8.49
CA TYR A 72 -16.04 17.17 -7.44
C TYR A 72 -15.20 17.87 -6.36
N THR A 73 -15.51 19.15 -6.13
CA THR A 73 -14.80 20.01 -5.18
C THR A 73 -15.35 19.91 -3.75
N GLY A 74 -16.54 19.32 -3.57
CA GLY A 74 -17.20 19.19 -2.27
C GLY A 74 -16.76 18.01 -1.41
N GLY A 75 -15.73 17.27 -1.81
CA GLY A 75 -15.05 16.28 -0.97
C GLY A 75 -15.20 14.82 -1.39
N GLN A 76 -16.41 14.30 -1.59
CA GLN A 76 -16.65 12.91 -1.98
C GLN A 76 -17.09 12.85 -3.44
N ALA A 77 -16.18 12.56 -4.38
CA ALA A 77 -16.55 12.60 -5.81
C ALA A 77 -17.53 11.48 -6.18
N ILE A 78 -17.28 10.28 -5.67
CA ILE A 78 -18.23 9.17 -5.67
C ILE A 78 -18.52 8.79 -4.22
N ARG A 79 -19.80 8.63 -3.89
CA ARG A 79 -20.23 8.13 -2.59
C ARG A 79 -21.15 6.93 -2.78
N ILE A 80 -20.81 5.84 -2.12
CA ILE A 80 -21.69 4.68 -1.97
C ILE A 80 -22.34 4.82 -0.60
N ASN A 81 -23.67 4.91 -0.60
CA ASN A 81 -24.45 4.92 0.62
C ASN A 81 -24.36 3.54 1.31
N SER A 82 -24.47 3.50 2.63
CA SER A 82 -24.27 2.27 3.41
C SER A 82 -25.24 1.15 3.02
N ALA A 83 -24.81 -0.09 3.21
CA ALA A 83 -25.58 -1.33 3.03
C ALA A 83 -25.95 -1.72 1.59
N TYR A 84 -25.35 -1.10 0.57
CA TYR A 84 -25.50 -1.55 -0.81
C TYR A 84 -24.46 -2.60 -1.21
N THR A 85 -24.86 -3.49 -2.13
CA THR A 85 -24.04 -4.61 -2.60
C THR A 85 -23.86 -4.64 -4.11
N GLY A 86 -22.78 -5.24 -4.58
CA GLY A 86 -22.52 -5.53 -6.00
C GLY A 86 -22.22 -4.29 -6.84
N ILE A 87 -21.77 -3.20 -6.22
CA ILE A 87 -21.46 -1.95 -6.92
C ILE A 87 -20.19 -2.13 -7.74
N THR A 88 -20.18 -1.63 -8.97
CA THR A 88 -19.01 -1.62 -9.85
C THR A 88 -18.65 -0.20 -10.25
N ILE A 89 -17.38 0.18 -10.11
CA ILE A 89 -16.82 1.45 -10.57
C ILE A 89 -15.68 1.16 -11.53
N ASN A 90 -15.81 1.59 -12.78
CA ASN A 90 -14.79 1.47 -13.80
C ASN A 90 -14.26 2.85 -14.15
N ASN A 91 -12.97 3.09 -13.93
CA ASN A 91 -12.29 4.30 -14.37
C ASN A 91 -11.35 3.93 -15.52
N ASN A 92 -11.78 4.18 -16.75
CA ASN A 92 -11.09 3.74 -17.95
C ASN A 92 -9.81 4.54 -18.22
N ALA A 93 -9.00 4.07 -19.17
CA ALA A 93 -7.75 4.71 -19.51
C ALA A 93 -7.98 6.17 -19.96
N GLY A 94 -7.20 7.10 -19.43
CA GLY A 94 -7.36 8.54 -19.68
C GLY A 94 -8.44 9.22 -18.83
N ALA A 95 -9.29 8.47 -18.14
CA ALA A 95 -10.34 9.01 -17.29
C ALA A 95 -9.81 9.45 -15.91
N GLU A 96 -10.47 10.43 -15.31
CA GLU A 96 -10.07 11.03 -14.03
C GLU A 96 -11.22 11.04 -13.03
N ILE A 97 -10.96 10.57 -11.80
CA ILE A 97 -11.84 10.75 -10.64
C ILE A 97 -11.05 11.55 -9.61
N THR A 98 -11.42 12.81 -9.41
CA THR A 98 -10.67 13.74 -8.55
C THR A 98 -11.55 14.39 -7.51
N ALA A 99 -11.04 14.48 -6.28
CA ALA A 99 -11.59 15.30 -5.21
C ALA A 99 -10.53 16.30 -4.70
N THR A 100 -10.77 17.60 -4.91
CA THR A 100 -9.67 18.59 -4.91
C THR A 100 -9.67 19.61 -3.76
N THR A 101 -10.77 19.82 -3.01
CA THR A 101 -10.86 21.02 -2.15
C THR A 101 -11.56 20.88 -0.78
N ALA A 102 -11.91 19.69 -0.30
CA ALA A 102 -12.54 19.58 1.02
C ALA A 102 -11.51 19.50 2.17
N VAL A 103 -11.61 20.44 3.13
CA VAL A 103 -10.70 20.55 4.29
C VAL A 103 -10.80 19.39 5.30
N THR A 104 -11.90 18.62 5.30
CA THR A 104 -12.12 17.54 6.29
C THR A 104 -12.54 16.19 5.72
N HIS A 105 -13.01 16.11 4.47
CA HIS A 105 -13.57 14.89 3.88
C HIS A 105 -13.24 14.80 2.39
N ASN A 106 -11.96 14.59 2.06
CA ASN A 106 -11.50 14.58 0.67
C ASN A 106 -11.27 13.16 0.16
N TYR A 107 -12.30 12.57 -0.44
CA TYR A 107 -12.38 11.22 -0.98
C TYR A 107 -12.70 11.23 -2.47
N ALA A 108 -11.87 10.59 -3.28
CA ALA A 108 -12.27 10.31 -4.65
C ALA A 108 -13.46 9.33 -4.64
N ILE A 109 -13.38 8.30 -3.81
CA ILE A 109 -14.41 7.29 -3.61
C ILE A 109 -14.59 7.05 -2.11
N LYS A 110 -15.79 7.34 -1.60
CA LYS A 110 -16.18 6.96 -0.23
C LYS A 110 -17.21 5.82 -0.30
N ALA A 111 -16.85 4.66 0.24
CA ALA A 111 -17.60 3.42 0.12
C ALA A 111 -17.65 2.64 1.44
N GLU A 112 -18.22 3.25 2.47
CA GLU A 112 -18.33 2.64 3.81
C GLU A 112 -19.50 1.63 3.89
N SER A 113 -19.30 0.54 4.63
CA SER A 113 -20.37 -0.44 4.95
C SER A 113 -21.06 -1.07 3.73
N GLN A 114 -20.31 -1.30 2.65
CA GLN A 114 -20.80 -1.99 1.45
C GLN A 114 -20.42 -3.49 1.46
N THR A 115 -21.00 -4.24 0.53
CA THR A 115 -20.56 -5.61 0.25
C THR A 115 -20.26 -5.79 -1.24
N ASN A 116 -19.22 -6.53 -1.59
CA ASN A 116 -18.87 -6.88 -2.97
C ASN A 116 -18.69 -5.67 -3.91
N LEU A 117 -18.11 -4.56 -3.42
CA LEU A 117 -17.68 -3.47 -4.29
C LEU A 117 -16.54 -3.92 -5.20
N THR A 118 -16.65 -3.61 -6.48
CA THR A 118 -15.57 -3.74 -7.46
C THR A 118 -15.14 -2.37 -7.96
N ILE A 119 -13.84 -2.07 -7.90
CA ILE A 119 -13.23 -0.89 -8.51
C ILE A 119 -12.18 -1.37 -9.51
N THR A 120 -12.32 -0.99 -10.77
CA THR A 120 -11.32 -1.23 -11.82
C THR A 120 -10.79 0.11 -12.31
N ASN A 121 -9.49 0.34 -12.15
CA ASN A 121 -8.83 1.59 -12.54
C ASN A 121 -7.78 1.35 -13.61
N SER A 122 -7.90 2.05 -14.73
CA SER A 122 -6.86 2.21 -15.76
C SER A 122 -6.53 3.69 -16.02
N GLY A 123 -7.26 4.62 -15.40
CA GLY A 123 -7.01 6.07 -15.43
C GLY A 123 -6.42 6.57 -14.11
N THR A 124 -6.81 7.77 -13.71
CA THR A 124 -6.36 8.40 -12.44
C THR A 124 -7.50 8.50 -11.43
N ILE A 125 -7.27 8.01 -10.21
CA ILE A 125 -8.11 8.25 -9.05
C ILE A 125 -7.28 8.98 -8.00
N GLU A 126 -7.66 10.21 -7.64
CA GLU A 126 -6.89 11.00 -6.70
C GLU A 126 -7.71 11.94 -5.82
N ALA A 127 -7.16 12.20 -4.64
CA ALA A 127 -7.65 13.25 -3.76
C ALA A 127 -6.47 13.99 -3.13
N SER A 128 -6.55 15.31 -3.13
CA SER A 128 -5.40 16.19 -2.83
C SER A 128 -4.95 16.16 -1.36
N GLN A 129 -5.81 15.76 -0.41
CA GLN A 129 -5.53 15.98 1.02
C GLN A 129 -5.78 14.78 1.96
N ASN A 130 -6.73 13.87 1.67
CA ASN A 130 -7.13 12.83 2.62
C ASN A 130 -7.07 11.40 2.02
N TYR A 131 -8.12 10.59 2.22
CA TYR A 131 -8.19 9.17 1.86
C TYR A 131 -8.86 9.02 0.50
N ILE A 132 -8.32 8.20 -0.40
CA ILE A 132 -8.72 8.29 -1.81
C ILE A 132 -9.84 7.32 -2.08
N ILE A 133 -9.61 6.06 -1.73
CA ILE A 133 -10.63 5.01 -1.67
C ILE A 133 -10.80 4.63 -0.20
N ASP A 134 -11.93 5.01 0.39
CA ASP A 134 -12.33 4.64 1.76
C ASP A 134 -13.36 3.53 1.70
N ILE A 135 -13.03 2.37 2.27
CA ILE A 135 -13.84 1.15 2.24
C ILE A 135 -14.12 0.60 3.64
N GLN A 136 -14.05 1.45 4.67
CA GLN A 136 -14.27 1.01 6.05
C GLN A 136 -15.59 0.24 6.21
N LYS A 137 -15.54 -0.83 7.02
CA LYS A 137 -16.68 -1.72 7.31
C LYS A 137 -17.20 -2.48 6.06
N GLY A 138 -16.43 -2.47 4.97
CA GLY A 138 -16.76 -3.19 3.75
C GLY A 138 -16.34 -4.66 3.83
N THR A 139 -17.08 -5.52 3.13
CA THR A 139 -16.76 -6.96 3.01
C THR A 139 -16.66 -7.35 1.53
N GLY A 140 -15.62 -8.11 1.17
CA GLY A 140 -15.47 -8.62 -0.19
C GLY A 140 -15.13 -7.55 -1.25
N THR A 141 -14.49 -6.46 -0.84
CA THR A 141 -14.09 -5.39 -1.76
C THR A 141 -12.99 -5.88 -2.70
N THR A 142 -13.13 -5.65 -4.00
CA THR A 142 -12.09 -5.91 -5.00
C THR A 142 -11.64 -4.60 -5.65
N ILE A 143 -10.34 -4.31 -5.59
CA ILE A 143 -9.73 -3.15 -6.23
C ILE A 143 -8.66 -3.64 -7.21
N THR A 144 -8.84 -3.34 -8.48
CA THR A 144 -7.87 -3.66 -9.54
C THR A 144 -7.33 -2.36 -10.11
N ASN A 145 -6.04 -2.10 -9.91
CA ASN A 145 -5.33 -1.01 -10.55
C ASN A 145 -4.49 -1.57 -11.71
N ASN A 146 -4.99 -1.43 -12.92
CA ASN A 146 -4.36 -1.92 -14.14
C ASN A 146 -3.06 -1.19 -14.46
N ALA A 147 -2.29 -1.75 -15.39
CA ALA A 147 -1.11 -1.07 -15.93
C ALA A 147 -1.49 0.31 -16.49
N GLY A 148 -0.69 1.33 -16.16
CA GLY A 148 -1.00 2.73 -16.47
C GLY A 148 -1.96 3.42 -15.50
N GLY A 149 -2.70 2.67 -14.69
CA GLY A 149 -3.59 3.20 -13.66
C GLY A 149 -2.84 3.83 -12.50
N ILE A 150 -3.35 4.97 -12.02
CA ILE A 150 -2.81 5.70 -10.87
C ILE A 150 -3.89 5.83 -9.80
N ILE A 151 -3.58 5.37 -8.58
CA ILE A 151 -4.33 5.68 -7.37
C ILE A 151 -3.38 6.43 -6.44
N ARG A 152 -3.56 7.75 -6.32
CA ARG A 152 -2.66 8.62 -5.57
C ARG A 152 -3.39 9.37 -4.49
N GLY A 153 -2.84 9.38 -3.27
CA GLY A 153 -3.43 10.12 -2.17
C GLY A 153 -2.58 11.08 -1.37
N GLY A 154 -3.24 12.14 -0.88
CA GLY A 154 -2.66 13.02 0.13
C GLY A 154 -2.29 12.28 1.42
N LYS A 155 -3.18 11.42 1.95
CA LYS A 155 -2.90 10.57 3.15
C LYS A 155 -2.77 9.09 2.83
N ASN A 156 -3.89 8.41 2.57
CA ASN A 156 -3.91 7.00 2.20
C ASN A 156 -4.55 6.82 0.84
N ALA A 157 -3.89 6.13 -0.07
CA ALA A 157 -4.47 5.82 -1.37
C ALA A 157 -5.63 4.84 -1.23
N ILE A 158 -5.51 3.85 -0.34
CA ILE A 158 -6.59 2.93 0.04
C ILE A 158 -6.66 2.82 1.56
N TYR A 159 -7.87 2.95 2.11
CA TYR A 159 -8.11 3.01 3.54
C TYR A 159 -9.26 2.09 3.96
N GLY A 160 -8.97 1.15 4.86
CA GLY A 160 -9.93 0.16 5.38
C GLY A 160 -9.50 -0.34 6.74
N THR A 161 -9.48 0.52 7.76
CA THR A 161 -8.90 0.21 9.08
C THR A 161 -9.92 -0.22 10.12
N ASP A 162 -11.22 -0.15 9.82
CA ASP A 162 -12.24 -0.61 10.76
C ASP A 162 -12.13 -2.14 10.91
N SER A 163 -12.25 -2.64 12.15
CA SER A 163 -12.12 -4.08 12.46
C SER A 163 -13.17 -4.97 11.81
N THR A 164 -14.24 -4.39 11.29
CA THR A 164 -15.28 -5.11 10.53
C THR A 164 -15.00 -5.12 9.03
N THR A 165 -13.96 -4.42 8.56
CA THR A 165 -13.51 -4.49 7.17
C THR A 165 -12.85 -5.86 6.94
N THR A 166 -13.38 -6.61 5.98
CA THR A 166 -12.99 -8.02 5.77
C THR A 166 -12.86 -8.37 4.29
N ASP A 167 -12.00 -9.34 3.99
CA ASP A 167 -11.88 -9.97 2.67
C ASP A 167 -11.65 -8.98 1.51
N THR A 168 -10.86 -7.93 1.78
CA THR A 168 -10.49 -6.96 0.74
C THR A 168 -9.36 -7.51 -0.12
N THR A 169 -9.57 -7.54 -1.43
CA THR A 169 -8.56 -7.91 -2.44
C THR A 169 -8.10 -6.69 -3.22
N VAL A 170 -6.79 -6.44 -3.23
CA VAL A 170 -6.15 -5.40 -4.05
C VAL A 170 -5.18 -6.05 -5.03
N THR A 171 -5.38 -5.83 -6.33
CA THR A 171 -4.46 -6.25 -7.39
C THR A 171 -3.89 -5.02 -8.09
N ASN A 172 -2.57 -4.88 -8.08
CA ASN A 172 -1.89 -3.72 -8.65
C ASN A 172 -0.92 -4.12 -9.76
N SER A 173 -1.06 -3.48 -10.92
CA SER A 173 -0.08 -3.47 -12.02
C SER A 173 0.28 -2.04 -12.45
N GLY A 174 -0.30 -1.03 -11.81
CA GLY A 174 -0.02 0.39 -12.01
C GLY A 174 0.67 1.00 -10.78
N LYS A 175 0.31 2.24 -10.42
CA LYS A 175 0.87 2.95 -9.26
C LYS A 175 -0.17 3.15 -8.16
N ILE A 176 0.16 2.76 -6.94
CA ILE A 176 -0.62 3.08 -5.73
C ILE A 176 0.31 3.77 -4.73
N TYR A 177 0.08 5.04 -4.43
CA TYR A 177 1.01 5.77 -3.57
C TYR A 177 0.42 6.94 -2.81
N SER A 178 1.10 7.35 -1.74
CA SER A 178 0.78 8.56 -0.99
C SER A 178 1.84 9.65 -1.17
N THR A 179 1.43 10.92 -1.29
CA THR A 179 2.33 12.06 -1.53
C THR A 179 2.59 12.92 -0.31
N ALA A 180 1.60 13.18 0.55
CA ALA A 180 1.77 14.14 1.65
C ALA A 180 1.61 13.51 3.05
N GLY A 181 1.27 12.22 3.13
CA GLY A 181 0.68 11.66 4.35
C GLY A 181 1.04 10.21 4.61
N ASN A 182 0.07 9.47 5.15
CA ASN A 182 0.26 8.33 6.03
C ASN A 182 0.87 7.09 5.34
N MET A 183 0.12 6.38 4.49
CA MET A 183 0.53 5.09 3.91
C MET A 183 -0.02 4.98 2.48
N ALA A 184 0.56 4.16 1.60
CA ALA A 184 -0.10 3.86 0.33
C ALA A 184 -1.41 3.09 0.60
N MET A 185 -1.34 2.07 1.46
CA MET A 185 -2.49 1.27 1.88
C MET A 185 -2.49 1.05 3.39
N ASP A 186 -3.64 1.23 4.04
CA ASP A 186 -3.81 0.98 5.47
C ASP A 186 -5.04 0.12 5.75
N PHE A 187 -4.75 -1.11 6.17
CA PHE A 187 -5.68 -2.15 6.56
C PHE A 187 -5.40 -2.65 7.98
N SER A 188 -4.87 -1.76 8.83
CA SER A 188 -4.28 -2.11 10.14
C SER A 188 -5.16 -2.97 11.05
N ASN A 189 -6.48 -2.78 11.07
CA ASN A 189 -7.38 -3.64 11.85
C ASN A 189 -8.32 -4.52 11.01
N ALA A 190 -8.23 -4.46 9.67
CA ALA A 190 -8.97 -5.36 8.81
C ALA A 190 -8.45 -6.80 8.92
N THR A 191 -9.27 -7.77 8.56
CA THR A 191 -8.85 -9.18 8.46
C THR A 191 -9.02 -9.70 7.04
N GLY A 192 -8.25 -10.73 6.68
CA GLY A 192 -8.39 -11.39 5.37
C GLY A 192 -8.00 -10.50 4.18
N THR A 193 -7.15 -9.48 4.38
CA THR A 193 -6.73 -8.61 3.27
C THR A 193 -5.76 -9.35 2.37
N ILE A 194 -6.01 -9.35 1.06
CA ILE A 194 -5.14 -9.96 0.04
C ILE A 194 -4.61 -8.83 -0.85
N ILE A 195 -3.30 -8.68 -0.91
CA ILE A 195 -2.62 -7.72 -1.78
C ILE A 195 -1.74 -8.48 -2.77
N THR A 196 -1.96 -8.25 -4.06
CA THR A 196 -1.11 -8.75 -5.13
C THR A 196 -0.52 -7.57 -5.90
N ASN A 197 0.79 -7.35 -5.76
CA ASN A 197 1.53 -6.40 -6.56
C ASN A 197 2.22 -7.13 -7.71
N ASN A 198 1.65 -7.06 -8.90
CA ASN A 198 2.16 -7.73 -10.10
C ASN A 198 3.48 -7.11 -10.56
N SER A 199 4.16 -7.81 -11.48
CA SER A 199 5.31 -7.25 -12.19
C SER A 199 4.93 -5.94 -12.88
N GLY A 200 5.80 -4.93 -12.78
CA GLY A 200 5.52 -3.56 -13.24
C GLY A 200 4.68 -2.71 -12.28
N GLY A 201 4.02 -3.32 -11.29
CA GLY A 201 3.27 -2.61 -10.25
C GLY A 201 4.19 -1.92 -9.24
N GLU A 202 3.84 -0.69 -8.87
CA GLU A 202 4.52 0.09 -7.84
C GLU A 202 3.56 0.46 -6.71
N ILE A 203 3.96 0.15 -5.48
CA ILE A 203 3.28 0.57 -4.26
C ILE A 203 4.29 1.29 -3.38
N TYR A 204 4.08 2.58 -3.11
CA TYR A 204 5.08 3.34 -2.39
C TYR A 204 4.56 4.52 -1.58
N ARG A 205 5.36 4.96 -0.60
CA ARG A 205 5.26 6.32 -0.05
C ARG A 205 6.21 7.21 -0.82
N ASP A 206 5.73 8.35 -1.29
CA ASP A 206 6.56 9.31 -2.03
C ASP A 206 7.63 9.95 -1.13
N THR A 207 8.68 10.45 -1.76
CA THR A 207 9.74 11.27 -1.14
C THR A 207 9.20 12.48 -0.36
N THR A 208 8.03 13.00 -0.74
CA THR A 208 7.39 14.14 -0.06
C THR A 208 6.51 13.74 1.13
N ALA A 209 6.39 12.44 1.44
CA ALA A 209 5.57 11.98 2.56
C ALA A 209 6.16 12.41 3.92
N THR A 210 5.37 12.35 4.98
CA THR A 210 5.79 12.76 6.34
C THR A 210 5.48 11.71 7.39
N GLY A 211 6.26 11.68 8.47
CA GLY A 211 6.03 10.77 9.60
C GLY A 211 6.48 9.33 9.38
N ASN A 212 6.53 8.59 10.48
CA ASN A 212 7.06 7.24 10.56
C ASN A 212 5.96 6.18 10.32
N ASN A 213 5.70 5.89 9.04
CA ASN A 213 4.65 4.97 8.62
C ASN A 213 5.13 4.05 7.49
N ALA A 214 4.47 2.89 7.37
CA ALA A 214 4.73 1.93 6.31
C ALA A 214 4.09 2.33 4.99
N ALA A 215 4.60 1.83 3.85
CA ALA A 215 3.86 1.92 2.60
C ALA A 215 2.58 1.06 2.66
N ILE A 216 2.67 -0.12 3.25
CA ILE A 216 1.55 -1.04 3.46
C ILE A 216 1.47 -1.43 4.94
N THR A 217 0.29 -1.29 5.54
CA THR A 217 -0.03 -1.94 6.83
C THR A 217 -1.21 -2.88 6.66
N VAL A 218 -1.08 -4.10 7.16
CA VAL A 218 -2.15 -5.13 7.12
C VAL A 218 -2.46 -5.68 8.50
N GLY A 219 -3.73 -5.98 8.76
CA GLY A 219 -4.20 -6.63 9.97
C GLY A 219 -4.05 -8.15 9.92
N ALA A 220 -4.92 -8.88 10.63
CA ALA A 220 -4.76 -10.32 10.82
C ALA A 220 -5.16 -11.13 9.58
N ASP A 221 -4.64 -12.37 9.49
CA ASP A 221 -5.00 -13.35 8.46
C ASP A 221 -4.86 -12.81 7.03
N SER A 222 -3.92 -11.88 6.84
CA SER A 222 -3.73 -11.16 5.58
C SER A 222 -2.58 -11.76 4.77
N SER A 223 -2.57 -11.53 3.46
CA SER A 223 -1.51 -11.99 2.57
C SER A 223 -1.05 -10.89 1.62
N ILE A 224 0.26 -10.84 1.39
CA ILE A 224 0.89 -9.94 0.42
C ILE A 224 1.72 -10.80 -0.52
N THR A 225 1.46 -10.69 -1.82
CA THR A 225 2.30 -11.27 -2.88
C THR A 225 2.89 -10.16 -3.72
N ASN A 226 4.22 -10.12 -3.82
CA ASN A 226 4.94 -9.08 -4.54
C ASN A 226 5.80 -9.69 -5.67
N SER A 227 5.56 -9.22 -6.89
CA SER A 227 6.40 -9.43 -8.08
C SER A 227 6.85 -8.10 -8.71
N GLY A 228 6.41 -6.97 -8.14
CA GLY A 228 6.77 -5.61 -8.55
C GLY A 228 7.61 -4.90 -7.49
N GLN A 229 7.36 -3.61 -7.27
CA GLN A 229 8.06 -2.81 -6.27
C GLN A 229 7.15 -2.40 -5.11
N ILE A 230 7.57 -2.66 -3.88
CA ILE A 230 6.99 -2.10 -2.65
C ILE A 230 8.07 -1.29 -1.95
N ARG A 231 7.88 0.03 -1.82
CA ARG A 231 8.96 0.93 -1.40
C ARG A 231 8.51 1.98 -0.39
N ASN A 232 9.40 2.38 0.49
CA ASN A 232 9.27 3.61 1.24
C ASN A 232 10.29 4.62 0.73
N ASP A 233 9.87 5.53 -0.15
CA ASP A 233 10.78 6.48 -0.80
C ASP A 233 11.03 7.72 0.06
N PHE A 234 10.19 7.95 1.08
CA PHE A 234 10.51 8.92 2.12
C PHE A 234 11.84 8.56 2.79
N SER A 235 12.02 7.28 3.11
CA SER A 235 13.30 6.75 3.58
C SER A 235 13.32 5.23 3.50
N ASN A 236 14.39 4.67 2.95
CA ASN A 236 14.67 3.23 3.02
C ASN A 236 15.13 2.76 4.41
N ALA A 237 15.33 3.70 5.35
CA ALA A 237 15.43 3.43 6.77
C ALA A 237 14.06 3.39 7.46
N GLU A 238 12.95 3.45 6.71
CA GLU A 238 11.60 3.32 7.25
C GLU A 238 10.89 2.06 6.73
N LYS A 239 9.73 1.77 7.35
CA LYS A 239 8.93 0.57 7.03
C LYS A 239 8.46 0.59 5.59
N SER A 240 8.69 -0.47 4.84
CA SER A 240 7.97 -0.73 3.60
C SER A 240 6.63 -1.41 3.91
N ILE A 241 6.66 -2.42 4.77
CA ILE A 241 5.52 -3.24 5.16
C ILE A 241 5.47 -3.33 6.68
N LYS A 242 4.27 -3.22 7.26
CA LYS A 242 4.01 -3.49 8.67
C LYS A 242 2.93 -4.55 8.84
N PHE A 243 3.25 -5.62 9.56
CA PHE A 243 2.26 -6.59 10.03
C PHE A 243 1.67 -6.09 11.34
N ASN A 244 0.39 -5.74 11.32
CA ASN A 244 -0.36 -5.26 12.48
C ASN A 244 -1.24 -6.36 13.10
N GLY A 245 -1.50 -7.46 12.38
CA GLY A 245 -2.19 -8.64 12.90
C GLY A 245 -1.34 -9.92 12.86
N ASN A 246 -1.87 -10.98 13.45
CA ASN A 246 -1.27 -12.31 13.45
C ASN A 246 -1.53 -13.03 12.12
N ASN A 247 -0.91 -14.18 11.92
CA ASN A 247 -1.16 -15.09 10.79
C ASN A 247 -1.01 -14.42 9.41
N THR A 248 -0.11 -13.44 9.31
CA THR A 248 0.11 -12.72 8.05
C THR A 248 1.18 -13.40 7.22
N THR A 249 0.92 -13.53 5.92
CA THR A 249 1.87 -14.10 4.96
C THR A 249 2.40 -13.05 4.00
N LEU A 250 3.71 -13.07 3.73
CA LEU A 250 4.35 -12.29 2.68
C LEU A 250 5.12 -13.23 1.74
N THR A 251 4.83 -13.14 0.45
CA THR A 251 5.60 -13.80 -0.60
C THR A 251 6.21 -12.74 -1.51
N ASN A 252 7.53 -12.59 -1.47
CA ASN A 252 8.27 -11.78 -2.42
C ASN A 252 8.82 -12.70 -3.51
N ASN A 253 8.17 -12.71 -4.67
CA ASN A 253 8.54 -13.56 -5.80
C ASN A 253 9.86 -13.10 -6.44
N SER A 254 10.42 -13.95 -7.30
CA SER A 254 11.56 -13.57 -8.13
C SER A 254 11.23 -12.31 -8.95
N GLY A 255 12.19 -11.38 -9.00
CA GLY A 255 12.00 -10.05 -9.60
C GLY A 255 11.27 -9.03 -8.70
N GLY A 256 10.62 -9.47 -7.63
CA GLY A 256 10.02 -8.60 -6.63
C GLY A 256 11.08 -7.84 -5.82
N SER A 257 10.85 -6.55 -5.62
CA SER A 257 11.70 -5.66 -4.83
C SER A 257 10.93 -5.03 -3.68
N ILE A 258 11.46 -5.17 -2.46
CA ILE A 258 10.97 -4.53 -1.25
C ILE A 258 12.09 -3.64 -0.70
N ILE A 259 11.83 -2.32 -0.63
CA ILE A 259 12.81 -1.32 -0.18
C ILE A 259 12.26 -0.56 1.03
N GLY A 260 12.99 -0.64 2.15
CA GLY A 260 12.50 -0.34 3.48
C GLY A 260 12.25 -1.63 4.26
N TYR A 261 12.29 -1.57 5.58
CA TYR A 261 12.20 -2.77 6.40
C TYR A 261 10.79 -3.33 6.52
N ILE A 262 10.68 -4.65 6.69
CA ILE A 262 9.43 -5.34 7.01
C ILE A 262 9.34 -5.43 8.53
N LEU A 263 8.29 -4.85 9.12
CA LEU A 263 8.13 -4.82 10.56
C LEU A 263 7.12 -5.86 11.06
N ASN A 264 7.56 -6.69 12.00
CA ASN A 264 6.73 -7.53 12.86
C ASN A 264 7.00 -7.18 14.34
N GLN A 265 6.02 -6.58 15.02
CA GLN A 265 6.13 -6.28 16.44
C GLN A 265 5.03 -6.98 17.22
N ASN A 266 5.42 -7.93 18.05
CA ASN A 266 4.51 -8.69 18.91
C ASN A 266 3.41 -9.42 18.10
N LYS A 267 3.71 -9.88 16.88
CA LYS A 267 2.78 -10.70 16.09
C LYS A 267 3.30 -12.12 15.94
N THR A 268 2.36 -13.05 15.86
CA THR A 268 2.60 -14.48 15.79
C THR A 268 2.05 -15.07 14.51
N GLY A 269 2.56 -16.25 14.14
CA GLY A 269 2.11 -16.95 12.93
C GLY A 269 2.52 -16.23 11.65
N ILE A 270 3.56 -15.39 11.69
CA ILE A 270 4.04 -14.69 10.49
C ILE A 270 4.79 -15.67 9.59
N ILE A 271 4.49 -15.64 8.30
CA ILE A 271 5.19 -16.43 7.29
C ILE A 271 5.75 -15.48 6.24
N VAL A 272 7.06 -15.53 5.99
CA VAL A 272 7.66 -14.77 4.89
C VAL A 272 8.48 -15.70 3.99
N THR A 273 8.21 -15.66 2.70
CA THR A 273 8.99 -16.37 1.68
C THR A 273 9.57 -15.35 0.70
N ASN A 274 10.90 -15.31 0.58
CA ASN A 274 11.61 -14.41 -0.30
C ASN A 274 12.35 -15.18 -1.39
N SER A 275 12.07 -14.84 -2.65
CA SER A 275 12.84 -15.24 -3.84
C SER A 275 13.28 -14.02 -4.66
N GLY A 276 12.92 -12.80 -4.21
CA GLY A 276 13.32 -11.52 -4.80
C GLY A 276 14.33 -10.79 -3.91
N THR A 277 14.28 -9.45 -3.90
CA THR A 277 15.15 -8.61 -3.07
C THR A 277 14.36 -7.94 -1.95
N ILE A 278 14.90 -8.01 -0.73
CA ILE A 278 14.44 -7.24 0.44
C ILE A 278 15.63 -6.43 0.94
N SER A 279 15.50 -5.10 1.01
CA SER A 279 16.60 -4.23 1.41
C SER A 279 16.17 -3.09 2.34
N SER A 280 17.03 -2.74 3.28
CA SER A 280 16.83 -1.58 4.17
C SER A 280 18.15 -0.86 4.47
N SER A 281 18.08 0.37 4.96
CA SER A 281 19.23 1.14 5.44
C SER A 281 19.07 1.58 6.90
N ASP A 282 18.07 1.08 7.63
CA ASP A 282 17.82 1.47 9.02
C ASP A 282 18.94 1.02 9.95
N SER A 283 19.52 1.98 10.68
CA SER A 283 20.64 1.81 11.60
C SER A 283 20.22 1.52 13.04
N GLY A 284 18.92 1.53 13.32
CA GLY A 284 18.36 1.37 14.65
C GLY A 284 18.11 -0.08 15.02
N ASN A 285 16.99 -0.32 15.72
CA ASN A 285 16.53 -1.65 16.08
C ASN A 285 15.74 -2.33 14.95
N ALA A 286 15.69 -1.75 13.75
CA ALA A 286 15.00 -2.39 12.64
C ALA A 286 15.92 -3.38 11.91
N TYR A 287 15.26 -4.22 11.13
CA TYR A 287 15.82 -5.36 10.44
C TYR A 287 15.16 -5.45 9.08
N SER A 288 15.85 -5.85 8.02
CA SER A 288 15.20 -5.95 6.71
C SER A 288 14.03 -6.94 6.73
N LEU A 289 14.22 -8.07 7.43
CA LEU A 289 13.22 -9.12 7.63
C LEU A 289 13.27 -9.68 9.06
N GLY A 290 12.12 -9.89 9.71
CA GLY A 290 12.16 -10.41 11.07
C GLY A 290 11.01 -10.02 11.97
N GLY A 291 11.26 -10.12 13.28
CA GLY A 291 10.37 -9.73 14.38
C GLY A 291 11.12 -9.27 15.64
N THR A 292 10.40 -8.64 16.58
CA THR A 292 10.92 -8.33 17.94
C THR A 292 10.87 -9.54 18.86
N ALA A 293 11.50 -9.48 20.03
CA ALA A 293 11.67 -10.58 21.00
C ALA A 293 10.42 -11.45 21.30
N THR A 294 9.21 -10.91 21.22
CA THR A 294 7.94 -11.63 21.47
C THR A 294 7.27 -12.15 20.20
N SER A 295 7.81 -11.81 19.04
CA SER A 295 7.25 -12.13 17.73
C SER A 295 7.66 -13.54 17.33
N THR A 296 6.75 -14.26 16.66
CA THR A 296 7.05 -15.59 16.11
C THR A 296 6.86 -15.57 14.60
N GLY A 297 7.70 -16.31 13.89
CA GLY A 297 7.53 -16.48 12.45
C GLY A 297 8.38 -17.55 11.81
N THR A 298 7.97 -17.93 10.61
CA THR A 298 8.72 -18.78 9.69
C THR A 298 9.16 -17.93 8.51
N TYR A 299 10.47 -17.75 8.39
CA TYR A 299 11.09 -16.90 7.39
C TYR A 299 11.93 -17.78 6.47
N THR A 300 11.72 -17.68 5.16
CA THR A 300 12.45 -18.46 4.18
C THR A 300 13.04 -17.54 3.12
N ASN A 301 14.36 -17.57 2.95
CA ASN A 301 15.05 -16.96 1.84
C ASN A 301 15.43 -18.06 0.84
N ASN A 302 14.67 -18.18 -0.24
CA ASN A 302 14.88 -19.17 -1.28
C ASN A 302 16.15 -18.87 -2.10
N GLN A 303 16.56 -19.84 -2.90
CA GLN A 303 17.63 -19.65 -3.88
C GLN A 303 17.33 -18.45 -4.80
N GLY A 304 18.33 -17.61 -5.04
CA GLY A 304 18.18 -16.35 -5.78
C GLY A 304 17.60 -15.19 -4.97
N GLY A 305 17.01 -15.45 -3.81
CA GLY A 305 16.56 -14.42 -2.87
C GLY A 305 17.73 -13.67 -2.24
N VAL A 306 17.57 -12.36 -2.08
CA VAL A 306 18.56 -11.46 -1.48
C VAL A 306 17.92 -10.67 -0.35
N ILE A 307 18.56 -10.66 0.83
CA ILE A 307 18.16 -9.87 1.99
C ILE A 307 19.37 -9.04 2.44
N THR A 308 19.24 -7.72 2.49
CA THR A 308 20.35 -6.82 2.83
C THR A 308 19.99 -5.68 3.76
N ASN A 309 20.85 -5.40 4.74
CA ASN A 309 20.87 -4.12 5.43
C ASN A 309 22.17 -3.37 5.11
N SER A 310 22.07 -2.09 4.75
CA SER A 310 23.21 -1.24 4.39
C SER A 310 23.67 -0.28 5.49
N SER A 311 23.36 -0.57 6.75
CA SER A 311 23.79 0.23 7.91
C SER A 311 24.18 -0.66 9.11
N SER A 312 24.22 -0.09 10.32
CA SER A 312 24.47 -0.84 11.56
C SER A 312 23.34 -1.76 12.01
N GLY A 313 22.14 -1.66 11.42
CA GLY A 313 21.02 -2.55 11.74
C GLY A 313 21.23 -3.97 11.22
N ASP A 314 20.34 -4.90 11.58
CA ASP A 314 20.46 -6.30 11.17
C ASP A 314 19.85 -6.50 9.77
N ALA A 315 20.34 -7.46 8.99
CA ALA A 315 19.61 -7.89 7.77
C ALA A 315 18.41 -8.78 8.13
N VAL A 316 18.60 -9.74 9.04
CA VAL A 316 17.54 -10.58 9.59
C VAL A 316 17.54 -10.52 11.11
N ARG A 317 16.38 -10.35 11.74
CA ARG A 317 16.21 -10.46 13.21
C ARG A 317 15.09 -11.43 13.59
N LEU A 318 15.40 -12.40 14.42
CA LEU A 318 14.43 -13.37 14.91
C LEU A 318 13.99 -13.01 16.33
N GLY A 319 12.68 -13.08 16.56
CA GLY A 319 12.06 -12.86 17.86
C GLY A 319 12.26 -14.07 18.76
N THR A 320 11.15 -14.73 19.14
CA THR A 320 11.17 -15.99 19.88
C THR A 320 10.59 -17.11 19.02
N SER A 321 11.02 -18.35 19.26
CA SER A 321 10.44 -19.56 18.67
C SER A 321 10.26 -19.46 17.15
N SER A 322 11.16 -18.72 16.49
CA SER A 322 11.11 -18.43 15.06
C SER A 322 12.08 -19.30 14.30
N THR A 323 11.75 -19.61 13.05
CA THR A 323 12.62 -20.36 12.15
C THR A 323 13.02 -19.49 10.98
N PHE A 324 14.31 -19.41 10.67
CA PHE A 324 14.81 -18.82 9.44
C PHE A 324 15.56 -19.86 8.61
N THR A 325 15.12 -20.07 7.38
CA THR A 325 15.80 -20.96 6.42
C THR A 325 16.41 -20.15 5.30
N ASN A 326 17.71 -20.33 5.03
CA ASN A 326 18.42 -19.60 3.98
C ASN A 326 19.03 -20.54 2.94
N SER A 327 18.58 -20.41 1.70
CA SER A 327 19.21 -20.90 0.45
C SER A 327 19.71 -19.78 -0.46
N GLY A 328 19.40 -18.51 -0.13
CA GLY A 328 19.76 -17.33 -0.90
C GLY A 328 20.94 -16.57 -0.30
N THR A 329 21.01 -15.27 -0.55
CA THR A 329 22.02 -14.38 0.05
C THR A 329 21.40 -13.55 1.17
N VAL A 330 22.07 -13.54 2.33
CA VAL A 330 21.82 -12.61 3.42
C VAL A 330 23.11 -11.85 3.70
N GLN A 331 23.04 -10.52 3.77
CA GLN A 331 24.24 -9.71 3.95
C GLN A 331 23.96 -8.43 4.72
N ASN A 332 24.85 -8.09 5.65
CA ASN A 332 25.01 -6.70 6.04
C ASN A 332 26.08 -6.05 5.16
N THR A 333 25.68 -5.10 4.31
CA THR A 333 26.60 -4.49 3.33
C THR A 333 27.39 -3.32 3.90
N ASN A 334 27.06 -2.83 5.11
CA ASN A 334 27.83 -1.78 5.77
C ASN A 334 29.12 -2.31 6.38
N SER A 335 29.08 -3.49 7.01
CA SER A 335 30.27 -4.16 7.55
C SER A 335 30.00 -5.64 7.78
N THR A 336 31.01 -6.48 7.58
CA THR A 336 30.95 -7.91 7.96
C THR A 336 30.94 -8.11 9.47
N SER A 337 31.32 -7.11 10.25
CA SER A 337 31.22 -7.13 11.71
C SER A 337 29.79 -6.82 12.22
N ASN A 338 28.90 -6.35 11.35
CA ASN A 338 27.50 -6.18 11.69
C ASN A 338 26.74 -7.50 11.50
N ASN A 339 25.58 -7.63 12.15
CA ASN A 339 24.79 -8.84 12.04
C ASN A 339 24.15 -8.97 10.65
N ALA A 340 24.43 -10.08 9.99
CA ALA A 340 23.57 -10.56 8.92
C ALA A 340 22.30 -11.21 9.50
N ILE A 341 22.46 -11.95 10.60
CA ILE A 341 21.35 -12.63 11.28
C ILE A 341 21.51 -12.44 12.79
N ARG A 342 20.46 -11.98 13.47
CA ARG A 342 20.40 -11.84 14.93
C ARG A 342 19.22 -12.61 15.51
N LEU A 343 19.45 -13.37 16.58
CA LEU A 343 18.43 -14.08 17.37
C LEU A 343 18.27 -13.28 18.67
N GLU A 344 17.18 -12.52 18.78
CA GLU A 344 16.93 -11.58 19.88
C GLU A 344 16.35 -12.26 21.12
N ALA A 345 15.69 -13.43 20.97
CA ALA A 345 15.14 -14.20 22.09
C ALA A 345 15.37 -15.72 21.98
N ASP A 346 14.65 -16.48 22.80
CA ASP A 346 14.86 -17.93 22.96
C ASP A 346 14.24 -18.78 21.84
N ASN A 347 14.74 -20.01 21.75
CA ASN A 347 14.18 -21.12 20.96
C ASN A 347 14.08 -20.86 19.45
N ASN A 348 14.93 -20.00 18.91
CA ASN A 348 14.98 -19.77 17.47
C ASN A 348 15.84 -20.82 16.77
N THR A 349 15.53 -21.08 15.50
CA THR A 349 16.29 -21.99 14.65
C THR A 349 16.70 -21.27 13.36
N VAL A 350 18.00 -21.23 13.08
CA VAL A 350 18.54 -20.83 11.78
C VAL A 350 18.97 -22.08 11.03
N ILE A 351 18.49 -22.25 9.81
CA ILE A 351 18.85 -23.36 8.91
C ILE A 351 19.58 -22.76 7.71
N LEU A 352 20.87 -23.03 7.61
CA LEU A 352 21.66 -22.70 6.41
C LEU A 352 21.65 -23.92 5.51
N LYS A 353 21.15 -23.76 4.29
CA LYS A 353 21.01 -24.88 3.35
C LYS A 353 21.46 -24.53 1.94
N ASP A 354 21.63 -25.57 1.13
CA ASP A 354 22.03 -25.47 -0.28
C ASP A 354 23.33 -24.69 -0.49
N GLU A 355 23.36 -23.67 -1.33
CA GLU A 355 24.51 -22.77 -1.53
C GLU A 355 24.22 -21.37 -0.98
N GLY A 356 23.37 -21.31 0.04
CA GLY A 356 23.02 -20.07 0.73
C GLY A 356 24.26 -19.38 1.30
N LYS A 357 24.29 -18.05 1.17
CA LYS A 357 25.39 -17.20 1.63
C LYS A 357 24.92 -16.34 2.79
N VAL A 358 25.76 -16.25 3.81
CA VAL A 358 25.62 -15.30 4.91
C VAL A 358 26.90 -14.48 4.98
N ILE A 359 26.79 -13.16 4.81
CA ILE A 359 27.92 -12.23 4.81
C ILE A 359 27.71 -11.22 5.92
N GLY A 360 28.31 -11.49 7.07
CA GLY A 360 28.12 -10.77 8.33
C GLY A 360 28.08 -11.74 9.51
N LEU A 361 27.89 -11.21 10.72
CA LEU A 361 27.83 -12.00 11.95
C LEU A 361 26.47 -12.71 12.11
N ILE A 362 26.50 -13.93 12.62
CA ILE A 362 25.31 -14.64 13.14
C ILE A 362 25.34 -14.56 14.67
N THR A 363 24.43 -13.80 15.26
CA THR A 363 24.46 -13.49 16.70
C THR A 363 23.26 -14.07 17.43
N ALA A 364 23.50 -14.80 18.53
CA ALA A 364 22.51 -15.05 19.56
C ALA A 364 22.74 -14.07 20.71
N ASP A 365 21.69 -13.34 21.11
CA ASP A 365 21.81 -12.35 22.17
C ASP A 365 22.19 -13.01 23.52
N ALA A 366 22.96 -12.29 24.33
CA ALA A 366 23.42 -12.80 25.63
C ALA A 366 22.23 -13.15 26.54
N GLY A 367 22.31 -14.32 27.18
CA GLY A 367 21.26 -14.82 28.07
C GLY A 367 20.11 -15.53 27.37
N THR A 368 20.09 -15.59 26.04
CA THR A 368 19.13 -16.41 25.30
C THR A 368 19.49 -17.90 25.36
N THR A 369 18.49 -18.77 25.26
CA THR A 369 18.63 -20.23 25.37
C THR A 369 17.83 -20.97 24.30
N GLY A 370 18.18 -22.24 24.06
CA GLY A 370 17.48 -23.08 23.08
C GLY A 370 17.69 -22.69 21.61
N ASN A 371 18.53 -21.70 21.33
CA ASN A 371 18.83 -21.24 19.98
C ASN A 371 19.67 -22.28 19.22
N LYS A 372 19.27 -22.56 17.98
CA LYS A 372 19.89 -23.56 17.10
C LYS A 372 20.44 -22.93 15.84
N LEU A 373 21.62 -23.38 15.43
CA LEU A 373 22.16 -23.15 14.09
C LEU A 373 22.37 -24.51 13.43
N GLN A 374 21.55 -24.78 12.42
CA GLN A 374 21.50 -26.02 11.68
C GLN A 374 22.10 -25.85 10.29
N LEU A 375 22.87 -26.84 9.85
CA LEU A 375 23.52 -26.87 8.53
C LEU A 375 22.91 -28.01 7.69
N GLN A 376 22.42 -27.71 6.48
CA GLN A 376 21.82 -28.69 5.58
C GLN A 376 22.33 -28.49 4.15
N HIS A 377 23.54 -28.95 3.95
CA HIS A 377 24.39 -28.43 2.92
C HIS A 377 24.98 -29.55 2.04
N GLY A 378 24.60 -30.80 2.31
CA GLY A 378 25.15 -31.99 1.67
C GLY A 378 26.44 -32.48 2.33
N PHE A 379 26.83 -33.70 1.98
CA PHE A 379 27.99 -34.38 2.57
C PHE A 379 29.32 -33.80 2.06
N GLY A 380 30.30 -33.64 2.95
CA GLY A 380 31.68 -33.30 2.59
C GLY A 380 31.93 -31.85 2.15
N ARG A 381 31.01 -30.92 2.44
CA ARG A 381 31.17 -29.49 2.17
C ARG A 381 31.59 -28.73 3.44
N ALA A 382 32.47 -27.74 3.28
CA ALA A 382 32.92 -26.86 4.36
C ALA A 382 32.24 -25.49 4.27
N TYR A 383 32.00 -24.87 5.42
CA TYR A 383 31.30 -23.59 5.54
C TYR A 383 32.07 -22.65 6.45
N PHE A 384 32.13 -21.38 6.07
CA PHE A 384 32.77 -20.32 6.82
C PHE A 384 31.69 -19.32 7.23
N TYR A 385 31.47 -19.21 8.53
CA TYR A 385 30.60 -18.22 9.13
C TYR A 385 31.22 -17.77 10.44
N GLU A 386 30.92 -16.53 10.82
CA GLU A 386 31.29 -16.01 12.13
C GLU A 386 30.04 -16.01 13.01
N THR A 387 30.17 -16.54 14.23
CA THR A 387 29.08 -16.56 15.20
C THR A 387 29.48 -15.88 16.50
N SER A 388 28.53 -15.21 17.14
CA SER A 388 28.65 -14.70 18.50
C SER A 388 27.48 -15.18 19.36
N GLY A 389 27.75 -15.55 20.61
CA GLY A 389 26.76 -16.13 21.52
C GLY A 389 26.67 -17.65 21.45
N ASP A 390 25.71 -18.20 22.20
CA ASP A 390 25.56 -19.63 22.41
C ASP A 390 24.54 -20.24 21.44
N PHE A 391 24.96 -21.29 20.74
CA PHE A 391 24.12 -22.05 19.81
C PHE A 391 24.27 -23.54 20.07
N THR A 392 23.17 -24.26 19.93
CA THR A 392 23.24 -25.69 19.61
C THR A 392 23.53 -25.84 18.12
N LEU A 393 24.70 -26.37 17.78
CA LEU A 393 25.11 -26.63 16.41
C LEU A 393 24.69 -28.04 15.99
N GLU A 394 23.97 -28.15 14.87
CA GLU A 394 23.53 -29.44 14.32
C GLU A 394 23.81 -29.49 12.80
N ASP A 395 24.41 -30.56 12.30
CA ASP A 395 24.50 -30.82 10.86
C ASP A 395 23.43 -31.85 10.46
N LEU A 396 22.46 -31.42 9.67
CA LEU A 396 21.33 -32.24 9.21
C LEU A 396 21.72 -33.19 8.06
N SER A 397 22.94 -33.07 7.53
CA SER A 397 23.53 -33.95 6.50
C SER A 397 24.47 -35.01 7.11
N GLY A 398 24.66 -35.02 8.44
CA GLY A 398 25.47 -36.00 9.16
C GLY A 398 26.98 -35.73 9.14
N ASN A 399 27.44 -34.53 8.78
CA ASN A 399 28.86 -34.20 8.85
C ASN A 399 29.32 -33.87 10.28
N THR A 400 30.61 -34.03 10.55
CA THR A 400 31.23 -33.50 11.77
C THR A 400 31.40 -31.98 11.65
N VAL A 401 30.75 -31.23 12.53
CA VAL A 401 30.96 -29.78 12.63
C VAL A 401 32.19 -29.52 13.50
N VAL A 402 33.23 -28.92 12.93
CA VAL A 402 34.42 -28.48 13.69
C VAL A 402 34.32 -26.97 13.87
N LYS A 403 34.31 -26.52 15.13
CA LYS A 403 34.34 -25.09 15.46
C LYS A 403 35.72 -24.53 15.09
N GLY A 404 35.75 -23.61 14.13
CA GLY A 404 36.95 -22.87 13.70
C GLY A 404 37.19 -21.64 14.55
#